data_AF-A0A2V7WK29-F1
#
_entry.id   AF-A0A2V7WK29-F1
#
_cell.length_a   1.000
_cell.length_b   1.000
_cell.length_c   1.000
_cell.angle_alpha   90.00
_cell.angle_beta   90.00
_cell.angle_gamma   90.00
#
_symmetry.space_group_name_H-M   'P 1'
#
loop_
_entity.id
_entity.type
_entity.pdbx_description
1 polymer ?
#
loop_
_entity_poly.entity_id
_entity_poly.type
_entity_poly.pdbx_seq_one_letter_code
_entity_poly.pdbx_strand_id
1 'polypeptide(L)'
;MTSTLATDTVEKPAAKTLLETWGKNERMRHVPPVEWIVRKLDVDLRRRIDILYGAFAVLTLDDSRRPKVESEFRSLYRAIDRLADVAKHTRGNDSHAPSELGPRLSWAITHAVTNLNSLDANLFGRRYPFQTLERSKAETLVAALLVVVNHVGRITSLVRGIDPGVDERLMAGLVTLQRPLPEQPMT
;
A
#
# COMPACT_ATOMS: atom_id res chain seq x y z
N MET A 1 -24.74 -51.18 -53.67
CA MET A 1 -25.38 -51.03 -52.36
C MET A 1 -24.39 -50.38 -51.42
N THR A 2 -24.72 -49.17 -50.98
CA THR A 2 -23.99 -48.33 -50.04
C THR A 2 -24.00 -48.90 -48.63
N SER A 3 -22.86 -48.94 -47.95
CA SER A 3 -22.80 -49.00 -46.49
C SER A 3 -21.53 -48.30 -45.99
N THR A 4 -21.64 -46.99 -45.83
CA THR A 4 -20.80 -46.16 -44.97
C THR A 4 -21.07 -46.53 -43.51
N LEU A 5 -20.10 -47.13 -42.81
CA LEU A 5 -20.10 -47.13 -41.35
C LEU A 5 -19.02 -46.16 -40.88
N ALA A 6 -19.49 -44.99 -40.45
CA ALA A 6 -18.71 -43.99 -39.76
C ALA A 6 -18.20 -44.58 -38.44
N THR A 7 -16.89 -44.62 -38.25
CA THR A 7 -16.31 -44.72 -36.92
C THR A 7 -16.33 -43.33 -36.30
N ASP A 8 -17.28 -43.14 -35.40
CA ASP A 8 -17.36 -41.98 -34.50
C ASP A 8 -16.02 -41.82 -33.76
N THR A 9 -15.27 -40.80 -34.15
CA THR A 9 -14.23 -40.23 -33.29
C THR A 9 -14.94 -39.60 -32.10
N VAL A 10 -14.92 -40.29 -30.96
CA VAL A 10 -15.30 -39.71 -29.67
C VAL A 10 -14.32 -38.57 -29.37
N GLU A 11 -14.70 -37.36 -29.76
CA GLU A 11 -14.07 -36.12 -29.29
C GLU A 11 -14.24 -36.06 -27.77
N LYS A 12 -13.19 -36.42 -27.05
CA LYS A 12 -13.04 -36.06 -25.64
C LYS A 12 -13.06 -34.53 -25.57
N PRO A 13 -13.96 -33.90 -24.79
CA PRO A 13 -14.04 -32.45 -24.76
C PRO A 13 -12.76 -31.88 -24.15
N ALA A 14 -12.31 -30.78 -24.73
CA ALA A 14 -11.13 -30.01 -24.37
C ALA A 14 -11.17 -29.53 -22.90
N ALA A 15 -10.77 -30.38 -21.97
CA ALA A 15 -10.68 -30.03 -20.54
C ALA A 15 -9.29 -29.49 -20.13
N LYS A 16 -8.27 -29.62 -20.98
CA LYS A 16 -6.90 -29.17 -20.66
C LYS A 16 -6.66 -27.69 -20.89
N THR A 17 -7.40 -27.04 -21.79
CA THR A 17 -7.22 -25.62 -22.12
C THR A 17 -7.80 -24.68 -21.06
N LEU A 18 -8.77 -25.15 -20.26
CA LEU A 18 -9.40 -24.36 -19.21
C LEU A 18 -8.53 -24.30 -17.95
N LEU A 19 -7.89 -25.39 -17.51
CA LEU A 19 -7.02 -25.35 -16.32
C LEU A 19 -5.79 -24.44 -16.50
N GLU A 20 -5.24 -24.36 -17.71
CA GLU A 20 -4.11 -23.48 -18.02
C GLU A 20 -4.49 -21.99 -18.15
N THR A 21 -5.77 -21.65 -18.33
CA THR A 21 -6.23 -20.25 -18.36
C THR A 21 -6.60 -19.71 -16.98
N TRP A 22 -6.98 -20.58 -16.03
CA TRP A 22 -7.41 -20.17 -14.69
C TRP A 22 -6.25 -19.76 -13.78
N GLY A 23 -5.06 -20.35 -13.98
CA GLY A 23 -3.85 -19.98 -13.22
C GLY A 23 -3.19 -18.67 -13.66
N LYS A 24 -3.60 -18.06 -14.78
CA LYS A 24 -2.87 -16.97 -15.44
C LYS A 24 -3.15 -15.57 -14.91
N ASN A 25 -4.14 -15.40 -14.02
CA ASN A 25 -4.55 -14.09 -13.49
C ASN A 25 -5.29 -14.22 -12.15
N GLU A 26 -4.94 -15.21 -11.33
CA GLU A 26 -5.61 -15.37 -10.03
C GLU A 26 -5.27 -14.20 -9.10
N ARG A 27 -6.29 -13.71 -8.40
CA ARG A 27 -6.14 -12.67 -7.38
C ARG A 27 -5.41 -13.23 -6.17
N MET A 28 -4.33 -12.56 -5.78
CA MET A 28 -3.56 -12.85 -4.59
C MET A 28 -4.37 -12.47 -3.35
N ARG A 29 -4.78 -13.48 -2.56
CA ARG A 29 -5.63 -13.28 -1.37
C ARG A 29 -4.97 -12.45 -0.27
N HIS A 30 -3.63 -12.45 -0.20
CA HIS A 30 -2.86 -11.70 0.79
C HIS A 30 -2.62 -10.24 0.40
N VAL A 31 -2.90 -9.87 -0.86
CA VAL A 31 -2.70 -8.50 -1.34
C VAL A 31 -4.03 -7.75 -1.29
N PRO A 32 -4.13 -6.69 -0.47
CA PRO A 32 -5.33 -5.87 -0.44
C PRO A 32 -5.53 -5.14 -1.79
N PRO A 33 -6.77 -4.80 -2.18
CA PRO A 33 -7.00 -3.99 -3.37
C PRO A 33 -6.30 -2.62 -3.29
N VAL A 34 -5.93 -2.03 -4.44
CA VAL A 34 -5.28 -0.70 -4.50
C VAL A 34 -6.11 0.35 -3.77
N GLU A 35 -7.43 0.35 -3.97
CA GLU A 35 -8.33 1.29 -3.31
C GLU A 35 -8.19 1.23 -1.78
N TRP A 36 -8.02 0.04 -1.23
CA TRP A 36 -7.78 -0.12 0.21
C TRP A 36 -6.46 0.54 0.61
N ILE A 37 -5.39 0.34 -0.18
CA ILE A 37 -4.07 0.94 0.07
C ILE A 37 -4.15 2.48 -0.01
N VAL A 38 -4.86 3.02 -1.01
CA VAL A 38 -5.10 4.45 -1.17
C VAL A 38 -5.84 5.01 0.04
N ARG A 39 -6.97 4.42 0.44
CA ARG A 39 -7.72 4.86 1.62
C ARG A 39 -6.89 4.76 2.89
N LYS A 40 -6.09 3.70 3.04
CA LYS A 40 -5.18 3.51 4.18
C LYS A 40 -4.18 4.66 4.25
N LEU A 41 -3.58 5.05 3.13
CA LEU A 41 -2.60 6.12 3.08
C LEU A 41 -3.22 7.51 3.26
N ASP A 42 -4.28 7.82 2.50
CA ASP A 42 -4.82 9.18 2.39
C ASP A 42 -5.75 9.57 3.54
N VAL A 43 -6.46 8.60 4.12
CA VAL A 43 -7.42 8.87 5.21
C VAL A 43 -6.80 8.56 6.56
N ASP A 44 -6.38 7.30 6.75
CA ASP A 44 -5.92 6.84 8.06
C ASP A 44 -4.51 7.33 8.39
N LEU A 45 -3.52 7.00 7.56
CA LEU A 45 -2.13 7.38 7.82
C LEU A 45 -1.92 8.89 7.76
N ARG A 46 -2.53 9.61 6.81
CA ARG A 46 -2.48 11.08 6.74
C ARG A 46 -2.92 11.71 8.06
N ARG A 47 -4.13 11.38 8.53
CA ARG A 47 -4.67 11.93 9.79
C ARG A 47 -3.77 11.62 10.99
N ARG A 48 -3.23 10.40 11.07
CA ARG A 48 -2.29 10.04 12.14
C ARG A 48 -1.00 10.85 12.07
N ILE A 49 -0.43 10.98 10.89
CA ILE A 49 0.79 11.75 10.67
C ILE A 49 0.57 13.21 11.06
N ASP A 50 -0.58 13.80 10.72
CA ASP A 50 -0.91 15.18 11.09
C ASP A 50 -0.99 15.36 12.62
N ILE A 51 -1.64 14.42 13.33
CA ILE A 51 -1.73 14.45 14.80
C ILE A 51 -0.37 14.29 15.45
N LEU A 52 0.42 13.31 14.98
CA LEU A 52 1.78 13.06 15.49
C LEU A 52 2.69 14.25 15.22
N TYR A 53 2.59 14.85 14.03
CA TYR A 53 3.37 16.01 13.66
C TYR A 53 2.97 17.23 14.47
N GLY A 54 1.67 17.42 14.74
CA GLY A 54 1.18 18.48 15.63
C GLY A 54 1.78 18.38 17.03
N ALA A 55 1.79 17.20 17.64
CA ALA A 55 2.41 16.97 18.94
C ALA A 55 3.94 17.23 18.92
N PHE A 56 4.61 16.84 17.84
CA PHE A 56 6.04 17.13 17.64
C PHE A 56 6.33 18.62 17.43
N ALA A 57 5.47 19.34 16.70
CA ALA A 57 5.69 20.74 16.35
C ALA A 57 5.68 21.68 17.57
N VAL A 58 5.02 21.28 18.65
CA VAL A 58 4.97 22.03 19.92
C VAL A 58 6.29 21.94 20.70
N LEU A 59 7.16 20.97 20.41
CA LEU A 59 8.46 20.85 21.07
C LEU A 59 9.36 22.04 20.77
N THR A 60 10.00 22.59 21.80
CA THR A 60 11.04 23.61 21.64
C THR A 60 12.29 23.03 20.99
N LEU A 61 13.15 23.90 20.44
CA LEU A 61 14.40 23.47 19.78
C LEU A 61 15.38 22.79 20.75
N ASP A 62 15.32 23.13 22.04
CA ASP A 62 16.20 22.59 23.08
C ASP A 62 15.72 21.25 23.66
N ASP A 63 14.55 20.73 23.24
CA ASP A 63 14.05 19.45 23.75
C ASP A 63 14.93 18.29 23.25
N SER A 64 15.53 17.57 24.19
CA SER A 64 16.46 16.46 23.92
C SER A 64 15.83 15.31 23.11
N ARG A 65 14.51 15.20 23.07
CA ARG A 65 13.78 14.17 22.31
C ARG A 65 13.58 14.58 20.85
N ARG A 66 13.60 15.88 20.55
CA ARG A 66 13.30 16.45 19.22
C ARG A 66 14.15 15.84 18.09
N PRO A 67 15.48 15.70 18.19
CA PRO A 67 16.29 15.17 17.10
C PRO A 67 15.93 13.74 16.70
N LYS A 68 15.57 12.91 17.69
CA LYS A 68 15.19 11.52 17.48
C LYS A 68 13.84 11.43 16.74
N VAL A 69 12.86 12.22 17.16
CA VAL A 69 11.53 12.27 16.53
C VAL A 69 11.62 12.85 15.12
N GLU A 70 12.39 13.92 14.94
CA GLU A 70 12.60 14.54 13.62
C GLU A 70 13.25 13.58 12.62
N SER A 71 14.29 12.84 13.04
CA SER A 71 14.95 11.83 12.22
C SER A 71 13.98 10.73 11.76
N GLU A 72 13.06 10.33 12.64
CA GLU A 72 12.06 9.33 12.31
C GLU A 72 11.01 9.87 11.33
N PHE A 73 10.56 11.12 11.47
CA PHE A 73 9.71 11.79 10.46
C PHE A 73 10.43 11.95 9.12
N ARG A 74 11.75 12.22 9.13
CA ARG A 74 12.55 12.26 7.89
C ARG A 74 12.61 10.91 7.21
N SER A 75 12.72 9.84 7.99
CA SER A 75 12.69 8.47 7.49
C SER A 75 11.30 8.09 6.96
N LEU A 76 10.24 8.56 7.62
CA LEU A 76 8.85 8.35 7.20
C LEU A 76 8.59 8.94 5.81
N TYR A 77 8.89 10.23 5.56
CA TYR A 77 8.60 10.78 4.22
C TYR A 77 9.40 10.09 3.13
N ARG A 78 10.63 9.65 3.40
CA ARG A 78 11.44 8.84 2.46
C ARG A 78 10.81 7.48 2.19
N ALA A 79 10.21 6.85 3.19
CA ALA A 79 9.48 5.60 3.02
C ALA A 79 8.22 5.81 2.16
N ILE A 80 7.52 6.93 2.33
CA ILE A 80 6.37 7.32 1.50
C ILE A 80 6.82 7.60 0.05
N ASP A 81 7.95 8.27 -0.16
CA ASP A 81 8.51 8.47 -1.50
C ASP A 81 8.87 7.14 -2.16
N ARG A 82 9.44 6.18 -1.41
CA ARG A 82 9.70 4.84 -1.94
C ARG A 82 8.41 4.10 -2.31
N LEU A 83 7.34 4.27 -1.53
CA LEU A 83 6.02 3.73 -1.89
C LEU A 83 5.52 4.33 -3.21
N ALA A 84 5.68 5.64 -3.38
CA ALA A 84 5.36 6.34 -4.62
C ALA A 84 6.20 5.82 -5.81
N ASP A 85 7.51 5.61 -5.62
CA ASP A 85 8.41 5.08 -6.64
C ASP A 85 8.03 3.66 -7.07
N VAL A 86 7.61 2.81 -6.14
CA VAL A 86 7.14 1.45 -6.43
C VAL A 86 5.81 1.48 -7.21
N ALA A 87 4.94 2.47 -6.94
CA ALA A 87 3.69 2.67 -7.67
C ALA A 87 3.92 3.24 -9.09
N LYS A 88 4.94 4.08 -9.27
CA LYS A 88 5.29 4.65 -10.58
C LYS A 88 5.85 3.60 -11.54
N HIS A 89 5.61 3.82 -12.84
CA HIS A 89 6.26 3.09 -13.93
C HIS A 89 7.46 3.87 -14.53
N THR A 90 7.61 5.14 -14.19
CA THR A 90 8.64 6.06 -14.70
C THR A 90 9.18 6.93 -13.57
N ARG A 91 10.50 7.19 -13.55
CA ARG A 91 11.11 8.14 -12.61
C ARG A 91 10.65 9.55 -12.97
N GLY A 92 9.75 10.11 -12.17
CA GLY A 92 9.37 11.52 -12.25
C GLY A 92 10.46 12.40 -11.65
N ASN A 93 10.61 13.62 -12.17
CA ASN A 93 11.56 14.59 -11.64
C ASN A 93 10.97 15.23 -10.38
N ASP A 94 11.40 14.83 -9.18
CA ASP A 94 10.90 15.32 -7.88
C ASP A 94 11.39 16.75 -7.52
N SER A 95 11.65 17.59 -8.54
CA SER A 95 12.31 18.89 -8.42
C SER A 95 11.49 19.96 -7.65
N HIS A 96 10.28 19.66 -7.22
CA HIS A 96 9.36 20.59 -6.55
C HIS A 96 8.99 20.16 -5.13
N ALA A 97 9.71 19.21 -4.53
CA ALA A 97 9.42 18.78 -3.16
C ALA A 97 9.80 19.88 -2.14
N PRO A 98 8.94 20.20 -1.15
CA PRO A 98 9.26 21.15 -0.07
C PRO A 98 10.45 20.71 0.78
N SER A 99 11.21 21.65 1.33
CA SER A 99 12.34 21.38 2.23
C SER A 99 11.92 21.22 3.70
N GLU A 100 10.85 21.89 4.10
CA GLU A 100 10.32 21.87 5.46
C GLU A 100 9.57 20.57 5.77
N LEU A 101 9.73 20.04 6.97
CA LEU A 101 9.27 18.70 7.33
C LEU A 101 7.75 18.52 7.20
N GLY A 102 6.94 19.43 7.76
CA GLY A 102 5.49 19.34 7.73
C GLY A 102 4.94 19.39 6.29
N PRO A 103 5.24 20.44 5.51
CA PRO A 103 4.86 20.51 4.10
C PRO A 103 5.39 19.32 3.28
N ARG A 104 6.60 18.82 3.58
CA ARG A 104 7.19 17.67 2.90
C ARG A 104 6.41 16.37 3.14
N LEU A 105 5.91 16.14 4.36
CA LEU A 105 5.08 14.97 4.68
C LEU A 105 3.76 15.02 3.90
N SER A 106 3.07 16.16 3.92
CA SER A 106 1.79 16.33 3.20
C SER A 106 1.97 16.18 1.68
N TRP A 107 3.04 16.75 1.13
CA TRP A 107 3.41 16.57 -0.28
C TRP A 107 3.69 15.11 -0.61
N ALA A 108 4.46 14.39 0.22
CA ALA A 108 4.83 13.00 -0.01
C ALA A 108 3.59 12.09 -0.08
N ILE A 109 2.65 12.27 0.86
CA ILE A 109 1.41 11.49 0.89
C ILE A 109 0.60 11.77 -0.37
N THR A 110 0.43 13.04 -0.75
CA THR A 110 -0.35 13.43 -1.93
C THR A 110 0.26 12.89 -3.22
N HIS A 111 1.59 12.95 -3.35
CA HIS A 111 2.32 12.39 -4.48
C HIS A 111 2.18 10.86 -4.54
N ALA A 112 2.35 10.17 -3.41
CA ALA A 112 2.16 8.72 -3.32
C ALA A 112 0.72 8.30 -3.68
N VAL A 113 -0.29 8.98 -3.16
CA VAL A 113 -1.71 8.75 -3.49
C VAL A 113 -1.98 8.95 -4.98
N THR A 114 -1.42 10.00 -5.58
CA THR A 114 -1.54 10.26 -7.03
C THR A 114 -0.98 9.10 -7.84
N ASN A 115 0.20 8.59 -7.47
CA ASN A 115 0.83 7.46 -8.17
C ASN A 115 0.06 6.15 -7.94
N LEU A 116 -0.45 5.92 -6.75
CA LEU A 116 -1.28 4.75 -6.45
C LEU A 116 -2.57 4.75 -7.27
N ASN A 117 -3.22 5.91 -7.42
CA ASN A 117 -4.41 6.07 -8.25
C ASN A 117 -4.14 5.91 -9.75
N SER A 118 -2.88 5.97 -10.19
CA SER A 118 -2.49 5.69 -11.58
C SER A 118 -2.38 4.19 -11.90
N LEU A 119 -2.45 3.32 -10.87
CA LEU A 119 -2.39 1.87 -11.06
C LEU A 119 -3.71 1.33 -11.59
N ASP A 120 -3.64 0.39 -12.54
CA ASP A 120 -4.83 -0.35 -12.97
C ASP A 120 -5.31 -1.29 -11.85
N ALA A 121 -6.42 -0.93 -11.22
CA ALA A 121 -7.05 -1.69 -10.14
C ALA A 121 -7.47 -3.10 -10.58
N ASN A 122 -7.73 -3.32 -11.87
CA ASN A 122 -8.11 -4.63 -12.40
C ASN A 122 -6.91 -5.58 -12.47
N LEU A 123 -5.71 -5.05 -12.73
CA LEU A 123 -4.48 -5.84 -12.87
C LEU A 123 -3.72 -5.98 -11.54
N PHE A 124 -3.87 -5.00 -10.64
CA PHE A 124 -3.18 -5.03 -9.35
C PHE A 124 -3.63 -6.21 -8.49
N GLY A 125 -2.66 -6.81 -7.79
CA GLY A 125 -2.93 -7.94 -6.90
C GLY A 125 -3.24 -9.23 -7.64
N ARG A 126 -3.06 -9.30 -8.97
CA ARG A 126 -3.09 -10.55 -9.73
C ARG A 126 -1.68 -11.14 -9.87
N ARG A 127 -1.62 -12.46 -9.93
CA ARG A 127 -0.40 -13.18 -10.31
C ARG A 127 -0.19 -13.01 -11.81
N TYR A 128 1.02 -12.58 -12.21
CA TYR A 128 1.42 -12.67 -13.60
C TYR A 128 1.51 -14.15 -14.00
N PRO A 129 1.26 -14.50 -15.29
CA PRO A 129 1.47 -15.85 -15.76
C PRO A 129 2.89 -16.32 -15.42
N PHE A 130 3.06 -17.51 -14.85
CA PHE A 130 4.38 -18.09 -14.49
C PHE A 130 5.41 -18.04 -15.63
N GLN A 131 4.95 -17.93 -16.87
CA GLN A 131 5.77 -17.86 -18.08
C GLN A 131 6.48 -16.51 -18.27
N THR A 132 6.02 -15.41 -17.65
CA THR A 132 6.65 -14.09 -17.84
C THR A 132 7.81 -13.83 -16.87
N LEU A 133 8.02 -14.65 -15.84
CA LEU A 133 9.00 -14.42 -14.76
C LEU A 133 8.88 -13.04 -14.06
N GLU A 134 7.84 -12.26 -14.38
CA GLU A 134 7.60 -10.95 -13.79
C GLU A 134 7.05 -11.12 -12.38
N ARG A 135 7.77 -10.58 -11.39
CA ARG A 135 7.23 -10.48 -10.02
C ARG A 135 6.05 -9.54 -10.01
N SER A 136 4.95 -9.95 -9.37
CA SER A 136 3.80 -9.06 -9.18
C SER A 136 4.22 -7.84 -8.35
N LYS A 137 4.12 -6.65 -8.93
CA LYS A 137 4.43 -5.36 -8.26
C LYS A 137 3.64 -5.16 -6.96
N ALA A 138 2.52 -5.87 -6.84
CA ALA A 138 1.61 -5.73 -5.72
C ALA A 138 2.25 -6.14 -4.39
N GLU A 139 3.12 -7.15 -4.37
CA GLU A 139 3.83 -7.57 -3.14
C GLU A 139 4.86 -6.53 -2.70
N THR A 140 5.62 -5.97 -3.65
CA THR A 140 6.59 -4.91 -3.36
C THR A 140 5.89 -3.66 -2.83
N LEU A 141 4.73 -3.33 -3.39
CA LEU A 141 3.93 -2.19 -2.95
C LEU A 141 3.37 -2.39 -1.54
N VAL A 142 2.84 -3.59 -1.24
CA VAL A 142 2.40 -3.94 0.11
C VAL A 142 3.56 -3.90 1.11
N ALA A 143 4.73 -4.43 0.74
CA ALA A 143 5.92 -4.36 1.59
C ALA A 143 6.34 -2.90 1.87
N ALA A 144 6.34 -2.03 0.86
CA ALA A 144 6.62 -0.61 1.03
C ALA A 144 5.60 0.07 1.96
N LEU A 145 4.30 -0.24 1.82
CA LEU A 145 3.26 0.26 2.72
C LEU A 145 3.50 -0.19 4.17
N LEU A 146 3.88 -1.45 4.40
CA LEU A 146 4.17 -1.96 5.73
C LEU A 146 5.35 -1.22 6.39
N VAL A 147 6.36 -0.82 5.61
CA VAL A 147 7.46 0.02 6.11
C VAL A 147 6.94 1.39 6.57
N VAL A 148 6.04 2.04 5.80
CA VAL A 148 5.40 3.30 6.21
C VAL A 148 4.63 3.12 7.51
N VAL A 149 3.81 2.06 7.62
CA VAL A 149 3.05 1.75 8.83
C VAL A 149 3.96 1.55 10.04
N ASN A 150 5.10 0.87 9.86
CA ASN A 150 6.08 0.67 10.92
C ASN A 150 6.70 2.00 11.41
N HIS A 151 7.05 2.90 10.50
CA HIS A 151 7.53 4.24 10.87
C HIS A 151 6.48 5.03 11.66
N VAL A 152 5.22 5.00 11.24
CA VAL A 152 4.13 5.64 12.00
C VAL A 152 3.99 5.03 13.40
N GLY A 153 4.12 3.70 13.52
CA GLY A 153 4.13 3.01 14.80
C GLY A 153 5.28 3.45 15.72
N ARG A 154 6.50 3.57 15.17
CA ARG A 154 7.68 4.06 15.91
C ARG A 154 7.52 5.51 16.36
N ILE A 155 7.05 6.39 15.48
CA ILE A 155 6.78 7.79 15.82
C ILE A 155 5.73 7.86 16.91
N THR A 156 4.66 7.07 16.81
CA THR A 156 3.62 7.01 17.86
C THR A 156 4.24 6.65 19.22
N SER A 157 5.10 5.63 19.27
CA SER A 157 5.79 5.25 20.51
C SER A 157 6.71 6.35 21.05
N LEU A 158 7.39 7.10 20.19
CA LEU A 158 8.26 8.20 20.59
C LEU A 158 7.45 9.41 21.09
N VAL A 159 6.38 9.77 20.37
CA VAL A 159 5.52 10.90 20.68
C VAL A 159 4.68 10.66 21.93
N ARG A 160 4.30 9.41 22.25
CA ARG A 160 3.67 9.08 23.53
C ARG A 160 4.51 9.47 24.75
N GLY A 161 5.84 9.44 24.61
CA GLY A 161 6.74 9.93 25.65
C GLY A 161 6.74 11.46 25.81
N ILE A 162 6.08 12.19 24.90
CA ILE A 162 5.94 13.65 24.88
C ILE A 162 4.51 14.04 25.26
N ASP A 163 3.54 13.46 24.57
CA ASP A 163 2.11 13.66 24.78
C ASP A 163 1.43 12.30 25.07
N PRO A 164 1.15 11.99 26.35
CA PRO A 164 0.46 10.77 26.74
C PRO A 164 -0.98 10.67 26.19
N GLY A 165 -1.58 11.77 25.74
CA GLY A 165 -2.91 11.81 25.13
C GLY A 165 -2.97 11.16 23.74
N VAL A 166 -1.81 10.87 23.14
CA VAL A 166 -1.68 10.12 21.88
C VAL A 166 -1.93 8.61 22.14
N ASP A 167 -3.19 8.25 22.34
CA ASP A 167 -3.63 6.92 22.80
C ASP A 167 -3.87 5.88 21.68
N GLU A 168 -4.05 4.60 22.03
CA GLU A 168 -4.43 3.45 21.17
C GLU A 168 -5.74 3.65 20.41
N ARG A 169 -6.55 4.65 20.76
CA ARG A 169 -7.69 5.08 19.93
C ARG A 169 -7.26 5.69 18.60
N LEU A 170 -6.07 6.29 18.51
CA LEU A 170 -5.42 6.59 17.23
C LEU A 170 -5.05 5.32 16.49
N MET A 171 -4.89 4.18 17.19
CA MET A 171 -4.58 2.86 16.64
C MET A 171 -5.82 2.01 16.34
N ALA A 172 -7.00 2.38 16.84
CA ALA A 172 -8.27 1.75 16.52
C ALA A 172 -8.58 1.90 15.02
N GLY A 173 -8.86 0.79 14.33
CA GLY A 173 -8.99 0.76 12.87
C GLY A 173 -7.67 0.51 12.11
N LEU A 174 -6.56 0.25 12.82
CA LEU A 174 -5.46 -0.47 12.20
C LEU A 174 -6.01 -1.79 11.67
N VAL A 175 -6.00 -1.93 10.35
CA VAL A 175 -5.87 -3.23 9.70
C VAL A 175 -4.57 -3.83 10.21
N THR A 176 -4.68 -4.57 11.31
CA THR A 176 -3.82 -5.72 11.50
C THR A 176 -4.04 -6.55 10.24
N LEU A 177 -2.97 -7.10 9.65
CA LEU A 177 -3.04 -7.97 8.47
C LEU A 177 -4.03 -9.14 8.61
N GLN A 178 -4.61 -9.33 9.80
CA GLN A 178 -5.56 -10.37 10.18
C GLN A 178 -7.03 -9.93 10.14
N ARG A 179 -7.38 -8.65 9.92
CA ARG A 179 -8.79 -8.25 9.75
C ARG A 179 -9.00 -7.27 8.58
N PRO A 180 -9.75 -7.66 7.53
CA PRO A 180 -10.20 -6.71 6.51
C PRO A 180 -11.13 -5.67 7.13
N LEU A 181 -11.19 -4.48 6.52
CA LEU A 181 -12.13 -3.41 6.92
C LEU A 181 -13.56 -3.97 6.98
N PRO A 182 -14.35 -3.69 8.02
CA PRO A 182 -15.78 -3.99 7.99
C PRO A 182 -16.44 -3.21 6.84
N GLU A 183 -17.29 -3.89 6.06
CA GLU A 183 -18.00 -3.34 4.89
C GLU A 183 -19.09 -2.31 5.25
N GLN A 184 -19.28 -1.97 6.54
CA GLN A 184 -20.36 -1.08 6.93
C GLN A 184 -19.91 0.39 6.93
N PRO A 185 -20.65 1.29 6.25
CA PRO A 185 -20.46 2.73 6.45
C PRO A 185 -20.81 3.07 7.90
N MET A 186 -19.98 3.90 8.54
CA MET A 186 -20.28 4.44 9.87
C MET A 186 -21.58 5.26 9.77
N THR A 187 -22.65 4.77 10.39
CA THR A 187 -23.89 5.49 10.67
C THR A 187 -23.69 6.54 11.74
#